data_AF-A0A256WKJ3-F1
#
_entry.id   AF-A0A256WKJ3-F1
#
_cell.length_a   1.000
_cell.length_b   1.000
_cell.length_c   1.000
_cell.angle_alpha   90.00
_cell.angle_beta   90.00
_cell.angle_gamma   90.00
#
_symmetry.space_group_name_H-M   'P 1'
#
loop_
_entity.id
_entity.type
_entity.pdbx_description
1 polymer ?
#
loop_
_entity_poly.entity_id
_entity_poly.type
_entity_poly.pdbx_seq_one_letter_code
_entity_poly.pdbx_strand_id
1 'polypeptide(L)'
;MVPSFLLKTKTILFLLVIVGLFPLNLNAQWNEQDAQTNQDFWGVSFVNAQEGYAAGGPWQFTSTSVISKTTDGGETWTTQNPVSYASCIFGINALNSDTVFAVGCNASVYHGLILRSFDGGENWDIKNISNTWGFTTGSSQTFRRMIQRVVVKLLEE
;
A
#
# COMPACT_ATOMS: atom_id res chain seq x y z
N MET A 1 8.13 -42.76 45.95
CA MET A 1 8.97 -41.59 45.57
C MET A 1 9.50 -41.86 44.17
N VAL A 2 9.00 -41.17 43.13
CA VAL A 2 9.46 -41.39 41.76
C VAL A 2 10.83 -40.70 41.60
N PRO A 3 11.88 -41.39 41.11
CA PRO A 3 13.19 -40.79 40.87
C PRO A 3 13.08 -39.53 40.01
N SER A 4 13.70 -38.42 40.45
CA SER A 4 13.64 -37.11 39.77
C SER A 4 14.15 -37.16 38.32
N PHE A 5 15.07 -38.09 38.02
CA PHE A 5 15.56 -38.36 36.67
C PHE A 5 14.43 -38.83 35.74
N LEU A 6 13.55 -39.73 36.20
CA LEU A 6 12.42 -40.23 35.40
C LEU A 6 11.36 -39.15 35.13
N LEU A 7 11.23 -38.17 36.04
CA LEU A 7 10.34 -37.02 35.83
C LEU A 7 10.89 -36.10 34.73
N LYS A 8 12.20 -35.81 34.76
CA LYS A 8 12.88 -34.99 33.75
C LYS A 8 12.79 -35.62 32.35
N THR A 9 12.99 -36.93 32.24
CA THR A 9 12.93 -37.63 30.93
C THR A 9 11.52 -37.63 30.35
N LYS A 10 10.47 -37.78 31.18
CA LYS A 10 9.08 -37.69 30.73
C LYS A 10 8.70 -36.29 30.26
N THR A 11 9.17 -35.24 30.94
CA THR A 11 8.94 -33.86 30.51
C THR A 11 9.64 -33.55 29.19
N ILE A 12 10.87 -34.02 28.98
CA ILE A 12 11.60 -33.83 27.71
C ILE A 12 10.90 -34.55 26.56
N LEU A 13 10.47 -35.80 26.76
CA LEU A 13 9.73 -36.54 25.75
C LEU A 13 8.39 -35.88 25.42
N PHE A 14 7.69 -35.34 26.42
CA PHE A 14 6.45 -34.58 26.21
C PHE A 14 6.67 -33.30 25.38
N LEU A 15 7.75 -32.55 25.64
CA LEU A 15 8.10 -31.37 24.86
C LEU A 15 8.50 -31.72 23.41
N LEU A 16 9.25 -32.81 23.20
CA LEU A 16 9.62 -33.27 21.86
C LEU A 16 8.41 -33.74 21.04
N VAL A 17 7.43 -34.37 21.68
CA VAL A 17 6.15 -34.74 21.04
C VAL A 17 5.35 -33.49 20.66
N ILE A 18 5.31 -32.44 21.49
CA ILE A 18 4.64 -31.17 21.15
C ILE A 18 5.31 -30.50 19.94
N VAL A 19 6.64 -30.45 19.90
CA VAL A 19 7.40 -29.87 18.76
C VAL A 19 7.23 -30.71 17.49
N GLY A 20 7.05 -32.03 17.60
CA GLY A 20 6.79 -32.92 16.46
C GLY A 20 5.33 -32.91 15.97
N LEU A 21 4.37 -32.50 16.81
CA LEU A 21 2.94 -32.41 16.47
C LEU A 21 2.54 -31.05 15.90
N PHE A 22 3.36 -30.02 16.09
CA PHE A 22 3.23 -28.72 15.44
C PHE A 22 4.20 -28.65 14.25
N PRO A 23 3.74 -28.86 13.00
CA PRO A 23 4.60 -28.58 11.85
C PRO A 23 5.01 -27.11 11.91
N LEU A 24 6.30 -26.86 12.16
CA LEU A 24 6.92 -25.56 11.97
C LEU A 24 6.89 -25.28 10.47
N ASN A 25 5.81 -24.65 10.01
CA ASN A 25 5.75 -24.11 8.66
C ASN A 25 6.74 -22.93 8.60
N LEU A 26 8.04 -23.24 8.44
CA LEU A 26 9.14 -22.28 8.25
C LEU A 26 9.18 -21.71 6.83
N ASN A 27 8.14 -21.96 6.04
CA ASN A 27 8.00 -21.39 4.71
C ASN A 27 7.32 -20.03 4.86
N ALA A 28 7.82 -19.02 4.13
CA ALA A 28 7.07 -17.78 3.94
C ALA A 28 5.67 -18.14 3.42
N GLN A 29 4.63 -17.74 4.15
CA GLN A 29 3.23 -18.00 3.81
C GLN A 29 2.51 -16.70 3.56
N TRP A 30 1.65 -16.69 2.54
CA TRP A 30 0.76 -15.56 2.28
C TRP A 30 -0.41 -15.64 3.26
N ASN A 31 -0.56 -14.61 4.10
CA ASN A 31 -1.75 -14.41 4.90
C ASN A 31 -2.49 -13.18 4.35
N GLU A 32 -3.74 -13.36 3.96
CA GLU A 32 -4.56 -12.26 3.46
C GLU A 32 -4.83 -11.26 4.59
N GLN A 33 -4.60 -9.97 4.33
CA GLN A 33 -4.93 -8.89 5.24
C GLN A 33 -6.10 -8.11 4.66
N ASP A 34 -7.14 -7.91 5.46
CA ASP A 34 -8.29 -7.10 5.06
C ASP A 34 -7.93 -5.61 5.13
N ALA A 35 -7.87 -4.96 3.97
CA ALA A 35 -7.56 -3.55 3.85
C ALA A 35 -8.78 -2.62 4.06
N GLN A 36 -9.92 -3.16 4.52
CA GLN A 36 -11.16 -2.44 4.78
C GLN A 36 -11.70 -1.70 3.54
N THR A 37 -11.52 -2.29 2.35
CA THR A 37 -11.96 -1.71 1.08
C THR A 37 -12.18 -2.81 0.04
N ASN A 38 -13.12 -2.56 -0.88
CA ASN A 38 -13.39 -3.43 -2.04
C ASN A 38 -12.71 -2.90 -3.33
N GLN A 39 -11.81 -1.92 -3.19
CA GLN A 39 -11.08 -1.34 -4.31
C GLN A 39 -9.80 -2.11 -4.58
N ASP A 40 -9.39 -2.19 -5.84
CA ASP A 40 -8.11 -2.80 -6.20
C ASP A 40 -6.96 -1.87 -5.85
N PHE A 41 -5.88 -2.43 -5.30
CA PHE A 41 -4.61 -1.71 -5.14
C PHE A 41 -3.70 -1.94 -6.34
N TRP A 42 -3.13 -0.86 -6.87
CA TRP A 42 -2.24 -0.89 -8.04
C TRP A 42 -0.82 -0.40 -7.72
N GLY A 43 -0.63 0.28 -6.58
CA GLY A 43 0.68 0.73 -6.11
C GLY A 43 0.81 0.57 -4.60
N VAL A 44 2.03 0.28 -4.15
CA VAL A 44 2.41 0.23 -2.74
C VAL A 44 3.78 0.87 -2.56
N SER A 45 3.97 1.61 -1.47
CA SER A 45 5.24 2.25 -1.11
C SER A 45 5.41 2.25 0.39
N PHE A 46 6.55 1.77 0.87
CA PHE A 46 6.90 1.78 2.28
C PHE A 46 7.99 2.82 2.55
N VAL A 47 7.83 3.57 3.64
CA VAL A 47 8.85 4.48 4.18
C VAL A 47 9.91 3.67 4.91
N ASN A 48 9.47 2.68 5.68
CA ASN A 48 10.29 1.75 6.45
C ASN A 48 9.53 0.42 6.63
N ALA A 49 10.01 -0.48 7.48
CA ALA A 49 9.39 -1.80 7.65
C ALA A 49 8.00 -1.76 8.35
N GLN A 50 7.61 -0.62 8.93
CA GLN A 50 6.37 -0.44 9.68
C GLN A 50 5.39 0.49 8.96
N GLU A 51 5.89 1.59 8.39
CA GLU A 51 5.05 2.61 7.78
C GLU A 51 5.00 2.46 6.25
N GLY A 52 3.78 2.34 5.71
CA GLY A 52 3.57 2.19 4.28
C GLY A 52 2.21 2.66 3.81
N TYR A 53 2.09 2.75 2.48
CA TYR A 53 0.92 3.24 1.79
C TYR A 53 0.59 2.33 0.61
N ALA A 54 -0.69 2.09 0.39
CA ALA A 54 -1.23 1.41 -0.78
C ALA A 54 -2.26 2.30 -1.46
N ALA A 55 -2.30 2.31 -2.78
CA ALA A 55 -3.23 3.12 -3.53
C ALA A 55 -3.73 2.43 -4.79
N GLY A 56 -4.92 2.83 -5.24
CA GLY A 56 -5.59 2.23 -6.38
C GLY A 56 -6.96 2.83 -6.63
N GLY A 57 -7.91 2.00 -7.05
CA GLY A 57 -9.26 2.44 -7.34
C GLY A 57 -10.04 1.45 -8.21
N PRO A 58 -11.20 1.88 -8.71
CA PRO A 58 -12.10 1.00 -9.45
C PRO A 58 -11.58 0.79 -10.87
N TRP A 59 -11.54 -0.47 -11.31
CA TRP A 59 -11.17 -0.81 -12.68
C TRP A 59 -12.04 -0.13 -13.75
N GLN A 60 -13.33 0.09 -13.44
CA GLN A 60 -14.30 0.72 -14.36
C GLN A 60 -14.39 2.25 -14.22
N PHE A 61 -13.57 2.88 -13.38
CA PHE A 61 -13.58 4.33 -13.17
C PHE A 61 -14.95 4.91 -12.74
N THR A 62 -15.77 4.11 -12.06
CA THR A 62 -17.16 4.42 -11.68
C THR A 62 -17.31 4.94 -10.25
N SER A 63 -16.27 4.83 -9.42
CA SER A 63 -16.25 5.27 -8.02
C SER A 63 -14.96 6.01 -7.68
N THR A 64 -14.80 6.41 -6.41
CA THR A 64 -13.61 7.11 -5.91
C THR A 64 -12.40 6.17 -5.85
N SER A 65 -11.21 6.74 -6.02
CA SER A 65 -9.93 6.05 -5.77
C SER A 65 -9.77 5.68 -4.28
N VAL A 66 -8.84 4.78 -3.99
CA VAL A 66 -8.43 4.44 -2.62
C VAL A 66 -6.98 4.82 -2.36
N ILE A 67 -6.71 5.36 -1.17
CA ILE A 67 -5.38 5.43 -0.55
C ILE A 67 -5.54 4.91 0.88
N SER A 68 -4.69 3.98 1.28
CA SER A 68 -4.66 3.39 2.62
C SER A 68 -3.25 3.47 3.19
N LYS A 69 -3.15 3.70 4.51
CA LYS A 69 -1.90 3.77 5.27
C LYS A 69 -1.82 2.64 6.29
N THR A 70 -0.63 2.09 6.49
CA THR A 70 -0.29 1.19 7.59
C THR A 70 0.83 1.79 8.44
N THR A 71 0.84 1.46 9.73
CA THR A 71 1.91 1.82 10.69
C THR A 71 2.45 0.59 11.43
N ASP A 72 2.03 -0.61 11.04
CA ASP A 72 2.37 -1.89 11.66
C ASP A 72 2.93 -2.91 10.66
N GLY A 73 3.48 -2.44 9.54
CA GLY A 73 4.12 -3.29 8.53
C GLY A 73 3.12 -3.95 7.57
N GLY A 74 1.86 -3.47 7.55
CA GLY A 74 0.81 -3.96 6.70
C GLY A 74 -0.09 -5.02 7.34
N GLU A 75 0.00 -5.21 8.67
CA GLU A 75 -0.95 -6.04 9.42
C GLU A 75 -2.33 -5.40 9.43
N THR A 76 -2.41 -4.08 9.61
CA THR A 76 -3.64 -3.30 9.49
C THR A 76 -3.47 -2.10 8.57
N TRP A 77 -4.56 -1.74 7.90
CA TRP A 77 -4.62 -0.62 6.95
C TRP A 77 -5.78 0.31 7.29
N THR A 78 -5.51 1.61 7.29
CA THR A 78 -6.50 2.67 7.48
C THR A 78 -6.68 3.44 6.18
N THR A 79 -7.91 3.47 5.67
CA THR A 79 -8.26 4.16 4.43
C THR A 79 -8.43 5.67 4.65
N GLN A 80 -7.81 6.48 3.78
CA GLN A 80 -7.81 7.96 3.87
C GLN A 80 -8.75 8.63 2.85
N ASN A 81 -9.01 8.01 1.69
CA ASN A 81 -9.94 8.47 0.63
C ASN A 81 -10.01 10.01 0.41
N PRO A 82 -8.91 10.68 0.05
CA PRO A 82 -8.88 12.14 -0.09
C PRO A 82 -9.71 12.69 -1.26
N VAL A 83 -10.15 11.84 -2.20
CA VAL A 83 -10.86 12.26 -3.42
C VAL A 83 -12.33 11.83 -3.36
N SER A 84 -13.25 12.79 -3.54
CA SER A 84 -14.70 12.59 -3.45
C SER A 84 -15.43 12.38 -4.78
N TYR A 85 -14.70 12.35 -5.90
CA TYR A 85 -15.23 12.13 -7.25
C TYR A 85 -14.61 10.90 -7.90
N ALA A 86 -15.20 10.46 -9.02
CA ALA A 86 -14.74 9.27 -9.74
C ALA A 86 -13.29 9.46 -10.18
N SER A 87 -12.41 8.58 -9.71
CA SER A 87 -10.96 8.78 -9.78
C SER A 87 -10.23 7.46 -9.61
N CYS A 88 -8.94 7.50 -9.93
CA CYS A 88 -8.07 6.35 -9.82
C CYS A 88 -6.67 6.80 -9.43
N ILE A 89 -5.94 6.04 -8.60
CA ILE A 89 -4.52 6.28 -8.32
C ILE A 89 -3.71 5.13 -8.92
N PHE A 90 -2.84 5.45 -9.88
CA PHE A 90 -2.01 4.47 -10.57
C PHE A 90 -0.66 4.23 -9.88
N GLY A 91 -0.21 5.17 -9.05
CA GLY A 91 1.06 5.05 -8.35
C GLY A 91 1.09 5.92 -7.11
N ILE A 92 1.82 5.45 -6.11
CA ILE A 92 2.06 6.13 -4.84
C ILE A 92 3.52 5.99 -4.47
N ASN A 93 4.09 7.04 -3.88
CA ASN A 93 5.47 7.06 -3.42
C ASN A 93 5.57 7.85 -2.11
N ALA A 94 5.97 7.16 -1.05
CA ALA A 94 6.24 7.76 0.25
C ALA A 94 7.74 7.99 0.37
N LEU A 95 8.16 9.26 0.39
CA LEU A 95 9.57 9.65 0.43
C LEU A 95 10.14 9.58 1.85
N ASN A 96 9.31 9.91 2.83
CA ASN A 96 9.56 9.84 4.26
C ASN A 96 8.21 9.80 4.99
N SER A 97 8.21 9.78 6.33
CA SER A 97 7.00 9.67 7.15
C SER A 97 6.00 10.83 6.95
N ASP A 98 6.48 11.99 6.47
CA ASP A 98 5.64 13.17 6.28
C ASP A 98 5.26 13.38 4.81
N THR A 99 6.17 13.06 3.88
CA THR A 99 6.04 13.44 2.47
C THR A 99 5.61 12.26 1.59
N VAL A 100 4.41 12.35 1.04
CA VAL A 100 3.82 11.32 0.17
C VAL A 100 3.26 11.93 -1.10
N PHE A 101 3.53 11.30 -2.24
CA PHE A 101 2.97 11.68 -3.54
C PHE A 101 2.16 10.54 -4.12
N ALA A 102 1.03 10.87 -4.74
CA ALA A 102 0.25 9.92 -5.52
C ALA A 102 -0.15 10.53 -6.87
N VAL A 103 -0.24 9.69 -7.91
CA VAL A 103 -0.60 10.13 -9.25
C VAL A 103 -1.64 9.20 -9.86
N GLY A 104 -2.51 9.78 -10.68
CA GLY A 104 -3.62 9.03 -11.23
C GLY A 104 -4.47 9.82 -12.22
N CYS A 105 -5.76 9.52 -12.22
CA CYS A 105 -6.75 10.14 -13.10
C CYS A 105 -7.94 10.69 -12.30
N ASN A 106 -8.46 11.82 -12.77
CA ASN A 106 -9.82 12.25 -12.46
C ASN A 106 -10.70 11.77 -13.61
N ALA A 107 -11.47 10.72 -13.36
CA ALA A 107 -12.31 10.09 -14.38
C ALA A 107 -13.56 10.92 -14.70
N SER A 108 -14.02 11.76 -13.78
CA SER A 108 -15.20 12.62 -13.99
C SER A 108 -14.96 13.69 -15.06
N VAL A 109 -13.74 14.18 -15.22
CA VAL A 109 -13.38 15.22 -16.20
C VAL A 109 -12.22 14.84 -17.12
N TYR A 110 -11.78 13.58 -17.08
CA TYR A 110 -10.70 13.04 -17.91
C TYR A 110 -9.37 13.81 -17.81
N HIS A 111 -9.01 14.23 -16.60
CA HIS A 111 -7.75 14.93 -16.33
C HIS A 111 -6.72 14.03 -15.63
N GLY A 112 -5.43 14.37 -15.78
CA GLY A 112 -4.41 13.83 -14.90
C GLY A 112 -4.63 14.33 -13.47
N LEU A 113 -4.29 13.52 -12.48
CA LEU A 113 -4.50 13.81 -11.07
C LEU A 113 -3.17 13.64 -10.32
N ILE A 114 -2.79 14.64 -9.53
CA ILE A 114 -1.63 14.62 -8.64
C ILE A 114 -2.12 14.92 -7.23
N LEU A 115 -1.70 14.10 -6.28
CA LEU A 115 -1.92 14.29 -4.85
C LEU A 115 -0.57 14.39 -4.15
N ARG A 116 -0.50 15.25 -3.14
CA ARG A 116 0.66 15.42 -2.29
C ARG A 116 0.24 15.61 -0.83
N SER A 117 0.94 14.99 0.09
CA SER A 117 0.84 15.25 1.52
C SER A 117 2.22 15.56 2.09
N PHE A 118 2.26 16.43 3.10
CA PHE A 118 3.45 16.78 3.90
C PHE A 118 3.24 16.53 5.40
N ASP A 119 2.21 15.76 5.75
CA ASP A 119 1.82 15.39 7.11
C ASP A 119 1.46 13.89 7.19
N GLY A 120 2.12 13.07 6.36
CA GLY A 120 1.99 11.62 6.41
C GLY A 120 0.61 11.11 5.96
N GLY A 121 -0.10 11.87 5.15
CA GLY A 121 -1.40 11.55 4.58
C GLY A 121 -2.59 11.98 5.44
N GLU A 122 -2.38 12.79 6.47
CA GLU A 122 -3.50 13.40 7.23
C GLU A 122 -4.26 14.41 6.37
N ASN A 123 -3.54 15.23 5.59
CA ASN A 123 -4.12 16.13 4.61
C ASN A 123 -3.45 15.95 3.24
N TRP A 124 -4.24 16.17 2.18
CA TRP A 124 -3.79 16.00 0.80
C TRP A 124 -4.10 17.25 -0.03
N ASP A 125 -3.04 17.82 -0.62
CA ASP A 125 -3.14 18.78 -1.71
C ASP A 125 -3.50 18.04 -3.01
N ILE A 126 -4.62 18.40 -3.63
CA ILE A 126 -5.15 17.72 -4.81
C ILE A 126 -5.10 18.66 -6.03
N LYS A 127 -4.45 18.23 -7.11
CA LYS A 127 -4.31 19.00 -8.34
C LYS A 127 -4.73 18.22 -9.58
N ASN A 128 -5.73 18.76 -10.28
CA ASN A 128 -6.09 18.29 -11.62
C ASN A 128 -5.21 18.98 -12.67
N ILE A 129 -4.68 18.20 -13.62
CA ILE A 129 -3.83 18.67 -14.71
C ILE A 129 -4.62 18.51 -16.01
N SER A 130 -5.11 19.62 -16.56
CA SER A 130 -6.06 19.66 -17.69
C SER A 130 -5.44 19.52 -19.08
N ASN A 131 -4.11 19.59 -19.20
CA ASN A 131 -3.39 19.55 -20.50
C ASN A 131 -2.86 18.16 -20.88
N THR A 132 -3.27 17.10 -20.19
CA THR A 132 -2.90 15.71 -20.50
C THR A 132 -3.91 15.03 -21.42
N TRP A 133 -4.26 15.67 -22.55
CA TRP A 133 -5.04 15.06 -23.65
C TRP A 133 -4.29 13.93 -24.41
N GLY A 134 -3.43 13.17 -23.72
CA GLY A 134 -2.57 12.12 -24.28
C GLY A 134 -2.91 10.70 -23.84
N PHE A 135 -3.90 10.51 -22.95
CA PHE A 135 -4.25 9.18 -22.42
C PHE A 135 -4.92 8.24 -23.44
N THR A 136 -5.28 8.72 -24.63
CA THR A 136 -5.99 7.93 -25.66
C THR A 136 -5.12 7.48 -26.85
N THR A 137 -3.82 7.81 -26.91
CA THR A 137 -2.95 7.38 -28.03
C THR A 137 -1.76 6.53 -27.57
N GLY A 138 -2.05 5.28 -27.21
CA GLY A 138 -1.29 4.11 -27.67
C GLY A 138 0.21 4.00 -27.43
N SER A 139 0.83 4.68 -26.44
CA SER A 139 2.25 4.44 -26.14
C SER A 139 2.52 4.29 -24.64
N SER A 140 2.82 3.05 -24.25
CA SER A 140 3.17 2.60 -22.90
C SER A 140 4.41 3.28 -22.29
N GLN A 141 5.15 4.09 -23.05
CA GLN A 141 6.35 4.78 -22.59
C GLN A 141 6.08 6.14 -21.91
N THR A 142 4.88 6.68 -22.04
CA THR A 142 4.56 8.04 -21.55
C THR A 142 4.32 8.07 -20.03
N PHE A 143 3.89 6.95 -19.43
CA PHE A 143 3.56 6.84 -18.00
C PHE A 143 4.81 6.87 -17.09
N ARG A 144 5.88 6.12 -17.41
CA ARG A 144 7.15 6.18 -16.65
C ARG A 144 7.81 7.57 -16.70
N ARG A 145 7.67 8.27 -17.83
CA ARG A 145 8.15 9.65 -18.00
C ARG A 145 7.30 10.66 -17.22
N MET A 146 6.03 10.38 -16.94
CA MET A 146 5.16 11.22 -16.11
C MET A 146 5.61 11.19 -14.65
N ILE A 147 5.79 10.01 -14.04
CA ILE A 147 6.28 9.91 -12.65
C ILE A 147 7.65 10.59 -12.52
N GLN A 148 8.58 10.34 -13.43
CA GLN A 148 9.90 10.97 -13.39
C GLN A 148 9.86 12.49 -13.57
N ARG A 149 9.06 13.03 -14.49
CA ARG A 149 8.98 14.48 -14.72
C ARG A 149 8.20 15.22 -13.64
N VAL A 150 7.15 14.61 -13.09
CA VAL A 150 6.38 15.18 -11.98
C VAL A 150 7.22 15.20 -10.71
N VAL A 151 7.93 14.12 -10.38
CA VAL A 151 8.85 14.08 -9.24
C VAL A 151 10.00 15.08 -9.40
N VAL A 152 10.64 15.17 -10.57
CA VAL A 152 11.72 16.15 -10.80
C VAL A 152 11.22 17.59 -10.66
N LYS A 153 10.06 17.94 -11.23
CA LYS A 153 9.50 19.30 -11.12
C LYS A 153 9.05 19.66 -9.70
N LEU A 154 8.63 18.67 -8.90
CA LEU A 154 8.20 18.89 -7.51
C LEU A 154 9.38 18.93 -6.51
N LEU A 155 10.60 18.60 -6.95
CA LEU A 155 11.84 18.75 -6.17
C LEU A 155 12.61 20.04 -6.52
N GLU A 156 12.16 20.79 -7.54
CA GLU A 156 12.78 22.04 -8.01
C GLU A 156 12.02 23.31 -7.56
N GLU A 157 10.88 23.16 -6.86
CA GLU A 157 10.12 24.23 -6.20
C GLU A 157 10.19 24.07 -4.67
#